data_AF-A0A8T6IYZ7-F1
#
_entry.id   AF-A0A8T6IYZ7-F1
#
_cell.length_a   1.000
_cell.length_b   1.000
_cell.length_c   1.000
_cell.angle_alpha   90.00
_cell.angle_beta   90.00
_cell.angle_gamma   90.00
#
_symmetry.space_group_name_H-M   'P 1'
#
loop_
_entity.id
_entity.type
_entity.pdbx_description
1 polymer ?
#
loop_
_entity_poly.entity_id
_entity_poly.type
_entity_poly.pdbx_seq_one_letter_code
_entity_poly.pdbx_strand_id
1 'polypeptide(L)' 'MAPFHPVGENPTLALERDMELIEWLDSLGFDEAWVGEHHSAGWETIASPEIFLAAAAQRTR' A
#
# COMPACT_ATOMS: atom_id res chain seq x y z
N MET A 1 10.58 -5.77 -2.66
CA MET A 1 9.67 -6.94 -2.66
C MET A 1 8.29 -6.40 -2.32
N ALA A 2 7.27 -6.71 -3.11
CA ALA A 2 5.91 -6.22 -2.83
C ALA A 2 5.33 -6.94 -1.60
N PRO A 3 4.51 -6.26 -0.76
CA PRO A 3 3.73 -6.94 0.26
C PRO A 3 2.68 -7.82 -0.44
N PHE A 4 2.69 -9.11 -0.14
CA PHE A 4 1.62 -10.02 -0.56
C PHE A 4 0.53 -10.05 0.52
N HIS A 5 -0.75 -10.00 0.12
CA HIS A 5 -1.89 -10.09 1.03
C HIS A 5 -2.56 -11.46 0.86
N PRO A 6 -2.26 -12.48 1.68
CA PRO A 6 -2.85 -13.80 1.49
C PRO A 6 -4.37 -13.77 1.63
N VAL A 7 -5.07 -14.58 0.82
CA VAL A 7 -6.52 -14.73 0.95
C VAL A 7 -6.88 -15.18 2.38
N GLY A 8 -7.81 -14.47 3.01
CA GLY A 8 -8.24 -14.70 4.39
C GLY A 8 -7.58 -13.78 5.43
N GLU A 9 -6.57 -12.99 5.05
CA GLU A 9 -6.08 -11.88 5.87
C GLU A 9 -7.15 -10.78 5.99
N ASN A 10 -7.11 -10.01 7.09
CA ASN A 10 -7.98 -8.86 7.26
C ASN A 10 -7.57 -7.75 6.28
N PRO A 11 -8.45 -7.36 5.33
CA PRO A 11 -8.10 -6.40 4.29
C PRO A 11 -7.80 -5.00 4.85
N THR A 12 -8.44 -4.59 5.94
CA THR A 12 -8.14 -3.31 6.60
C THR A 12 -6.71 -3.30 7.13
N LEU A 13 -6.30 -4.39 7.80
CA LEU A 13 -4.95 -4.49 8.36
C LEU A 13 -3.88 -4.55 7.25
N ALA A 14 -4.19 -5.20 6.13
CA ALA A 14 -3.32 -5.23 4.96
C ALA A 14 -3.06 -3.82 4.41
N LEU A 15 -4.13 -3.04 4.19
CA LEU A 15 -4.04 -1.66 3.69
C LEU A 15 -3.33 -0.72 4.68
N GLU A 16 -3.55 -0.88 5.99
CA GLU A 16 -2.84 -0.11 7.01
C GLU A 16 -1.33 -0.39 7.01
N ARG A 17 -0.94 -1.67 6.86
CA ARG A 17 0.47 -2.06 6.73
C ARG A 17 1.13 -1.52 5.47
N ASP A 18 0.41 -1.50 4.36
CA ASP A 18 0.93 -0.92 3.11
C ASP A 18 1.19 0.58 3.27
N MET A 19 0.30 1.28 4.00
CA MET A 19 0.47 2.70 4.31
C MET A 19 1.66 2.94 5.25
N GLU A 20 1.77 2.14 6.32
CA GLU A 20 2.91 2.21 7.25
C GLU A 20 4.24 1.95 6.54
N LEU A 21 4.26 1.01 5.59
CA LEU A 21 5.43 0.75 4.78
C LEU A 21 5.85 1.98 3.97
N ILE A 22 4.91 2.70 3.35
CA ILE A 22 5.23 3.94 2.62
C ILE A 22 5.78 5.02 3.57
N GLU A 23 5.19 5.20 4.75
CA GLU A 23 5.69 6.14 5.78
C GLU A 23 7.13 5.79 6.22
N TRP A 24 7.43 4.49 6.33
CA TRP A 24 8.80 4.02 6.62
C TRP A 24 9.76 4.27 5.46
N LEU A 25 9.35 4.03 4.21
CA LEU A 25 10.18 4.31 3.04
C LEU A 25 10.54 5.79 2.94
N ASP A 26 9.58 6.69 3.18
CA ASP A 26 9.81 8.14 3.25
C ASP A 26 10.81 8.48 4.37
N SER A 27 10.59 7.93 5.58
CA SER A 27 11.48 8.15 6.74
C SER A 27 12.92 7.65 6.51
N LEU A 28 13.09 6.61 5.70
CA LEU A 28 14.38 6.03 5.34
C LEU A 28 15.06 6.72 4.14
N GLY A 29 14.38 7.68 3.49
CA GLY A 29 14.92 8.46 2.39
C GLY A 29 14.90 7.75 1.04
N PHE A 30 13.94 6.85 0.80
CA PHE A 30 13.69 6.33 -0.53
C PHE A 30 13.02 7.39 -1.40
N ASP A 31 13.45 7.50 -2.66
CA ASP A 31 12.93 8.53 -3.58
C ASP A 31 11.54 8.19 -4.16
N GLU A 32 11.21 6.90 -4.25
CA GLU A 32 9.99 6.44 -4.94
C GLU A 32 9.35 5.22 -4.27
N ALA A 33 8.01 5.17 -4.33
CA ALA A 33 7.20 4.00 -4.03
C ALA A 33 6.22 3.73 -5.17
N TRP A 34 6.04 2.46 -5.51
CA TRP A 34 5.19 2.01 -6.61
C TRP A 34 4.05 1.16 -6.07
N VAL A 35 2.81 1.50 -6.44
CA VAL A 35 1.59 0.80 -6.01
C VAL A 35 0.90 0.20 -7.23
N GLY A 36 0.67 -1.12 -7.19
CA GLY A 36 -0.01 -1.85 -8.25
C GLY A 36 -1.54 -1.73 -8.13
N GLU A 37 -2.23 -1.90 -9.26
CA GLU A 37 -3.69 -2.00 -9.32
C GLU A 37 -4.08 -3.46 -9.49
N HIS A 38 -4.95 -3.96 -8.62
CA HIS A 38 -5.52 -5.29 -8.72
C HIS A 38 -7.01 -5.30 -8.41
N HIS A 39 -7.72 -6.18 -9.14
CA HIS A 39 -9.15 -6.41 -8.96
C HIS A 39 -9.38 -7.91 -8.75
N SER A 40 -10.31 -8.25 -7.86
CA SER A 40 -10.69 -9.64 -7.55
C SER A 40 -9.55 -10.45 -6.89
N ALA A 41 -9.77 -11.77 -6.73
CA ALA A 41 -8.84 -12.78 -6.18
C ALA A 41 -8.37 -12.60 -4.72
N GLY A 42 -8.45 -11.40 -4.14
CA GLY A 42 -8.14 -11.12 -2.74
C GLY A 42 -6.67 -11.20 -2.36
N TRP A 43 -5.76 -11.30 -3.34
CA TRP A 43 -4.31 -11.43 -3.10
C TRP A 43 -3.57 -10.08 -3.03
N GLU A 44 -4.10 -9.08 -3.73
CA GLU A 44 -3.62 -7.71 -3.76
C GLU A 44 -4.86 -6.82 -3.75
N THR A 45 -5.06 -6.07 -2.66
CA THR A 45 -6.39 -5.50 -2.33
C THR A 45 -6.56 -4.03 -2.73
N ILE A 46 -5.58 -3.43 -3.39
CA ILE A 46 -5.62 -2.03 -3.86
C ILE A 46 -6.19 -1.98 -5.29
N ALA A 47 -7.44 -1.55 -5.41
CA ALA A 47 -8.15 -1.45 -6.69
C ALA A 47 -8.04 -0.07 -7.37
N SER A 48 -7.55 0.95 -6.66
CA SER A 48 -7.38 2.31 -7.15
C SER A 48 -6.11 2.91 -6.54
N PRO A 49 -4.96 2.73 -7.21
CA PRO A 49 -3.68 3.19 -6.69
C PRO A 49 -3.65 4.72 -6.53
N GLU A 50 -4.33 5.48 -7.38
CA GLU A 50 -4.38 6.94 -7.31
C GLU A 50 -5.05 7.45 -6.02
N ILE A 51 -6.10 6.79 -5.54
CA ILE A 51 -6.76 7.14 -4.27
C ILE A 51 -5.89 6.73 -3.09
N PHE A 52 -5.27 5.55 -3.17
CA PHE A 52 -4.36 5.07 -2.13
C PHE A 52 -3.14 6.00 -1.99
N LEU A 53 -2.53 6.38 -3.11
CA LEU A 53 -1.40 7.32 -3.17
C LEU A 53 -1.80 8.73 -2.73
N ALA A 54 -3.03 9.19 -3.02
CA ALA A 54 -3.52 10.47 -2.50
C ALA A 54 -3.58 10.47 -0.96
N ALA A 55 -3.99 9.35 -0.34
CA ALA A 55 -3.96 9.20 1.12
C ALA A 55 -2.52 9.13 1.66
N ALA A 56 -1.63 8.41 0.97
CA ALA A 56 -0.21 8.33 1.34
C ALA A 56 0.49 9.69 1.29
N ALA A 57 0.23 10.48 0.25
CA ALA A 57 0.78 11.84 0.09
C ALA A 57 0.39 12.79 1.24
N GLN A 58 -0.68 12.51 1.98
CA GLN A 58 -1.05 13.28 3.17
C GLN A 58 -0.18 12.93 4.41
N ARG A 59 0.53 11.81 4.37
CA ARG A 59 1.27 11.23 5.51
C ARG A 59 2.77 11.25 5.33
N THR A 60 3.24 11.43 4.10
CA THR A 60 4.66 11.58 3.74
C THR A 60 5.03 13.07 3.53
N ARG A 61 6.32 13.38 3.50
CA ARG A 61 6.85 14.74 3.33
C ARG A 61 6.85 15.29 1.90
#